data_AF-A0AAE4V4Q8-F1
#
_entry.id   AF-A0AAE4V4Q8-F1
#
_cell.length_a   1.000
_cell.length_b   1.000
_cell.length_c   1.000
_cell.angle_alpha   90.00
_cell.angle_beta   90.00
_cell.angle_gamma   90.00
#
_symmetry.space_group_name_H-M   'P 1'
#
loop_
_entity.id
_entity.type
_entity.pdbx_description
1 polymer ?
#
loop_
_entity_poly.entity_id
_entity_poly.type
_entity_poly.pdbx_seq_one_letter_code
_entity_poly.pdbx_strand_id
1 'polypeptide(L)'
;MYTTSYDPADEAESPTVISPVTPIAPRRLRTDTVSWGPLHGMPPRARKRLLPIPPGEPAKPLVLHDSWAIVGAAAVVASAVVAASVWVSTHIDVDPVLHTAALFVHLASLVLGFGGVLIADYLVLVWISGRSTLAEAIRGAERLHLPIWVGLAGLIGSGAFLEPNLNSALTQTKVVLVLVLTVNGLQALILSRRIAHSNAPHLPPQLTVWGAATAMISQVCWWGAVWIGFWNAEH
;
A
#
# COMPACT_ATOMS: atom_id res chain seq x y z
N MET A 1 11.21 75.06 52.86
CA MET A 1 9.98 74.72 52.12
C MET A 1 10.39 73.70 51.04
N TYR A 2 9.83 72.49 51.10
CA TYR A 2 10.00 71.30 50.23
C TYR A 2 11.32 70.48 50.22
N THR A 3 11.25 69.33 50.92
CA THR A 3 11.84 68.00 50.65
C THR A 3 11.26 67.40 49.34
N THR A 4 11.78 66.41 48.59
CA THR A 4 12.72 65.29 48.82
C THR A 4 13.05 64.59 47.48
N SER A 5 14.24 63.97 47.40
CA SER A 5 14.56 62.61 46.89
C SER A 5 14.44 62.23 45.40
N TYR A 6 15.57 61.82 44.81
CA TYR A 6 15.68 60.59 44.02
C TYR A 6 17.07 59.94 44.20
N ASP A 7 17.06 58.61 44.22
CA ASP A 7 18.01 57.63 44.77
C ASP A 7 18.91 57.02 43.68
N PRO A 8 20.22 56.78 43.90
CA PRO A 8 21.10 56.10 42.95
C PRO A 8 21.22 54.61 43.31
N ALA A 9 20.51 53.76 42.59
CA ALA A 9 20.73 52.31 42.64
C ALA A 9 21.55 51.88 41.40
N ASP A 10 22.86 52.03 41.53
CA ASP A 10 23.89 51.38 40.71
C ASP A 10 24.12 49.95 41.21
N GLU A 11 24.43 49.07 40.25
CA GLU A 11 25.19 47.82 40.39
C GLU A 11 24.83 46.84 41.52
N ALA A 12 24.08 45.78 41.17
CA ALA A 12 24.05 44.54 41.96
C ALA A 12 23.99 43.29 41.06
N GLU A 13 25.13 42.59 41.04
CA GLU A 13 25.30 41.13 41.02
C GLU A 13 24.53 40.27 40.00
N SER A 14 25.31 39.62 39.13
CA SER A 14 24.90 38.44 38.36
C SER A 14 24.49 37.29 39.29
N PRO A 15 23.25 36.76 39.22
CA PRO A 15 22.88 35.61 40.02
C PRO A 15 23.43 34.32 39.39
N THR A 16 24.39 33.74 40.10
CA THR A 16 24.85 32.36 39.98
C THR A 16 23.64 31.42 39.98
N VAL A 17 23.41 30.69 38.89
CA VAL A 17 22.38 29.64 38.82
C VAL A 17 22.84 28.46 39.67
N ILE A 18 22.42 28.45 40.92
CA ILE A 18 22.49 27.31 41.83
C ILE A 18 21.44 26.30 41.35
N SER A 19 21.88 25.20 40.74
CA SER A 19 21.01 24.07 40.40
C SER A 19 20.89 23.14 41.61
N PRO A 20 19.70 22.98 42.23
CA PRO A 20 19.49 21.94 43.21
C PRO A 20 19.04 20.67 42.49
N VAL A 21 20.00 19.85 42.06
CA VAL A 21 19.69 18.45 41.69
C VAL A 21 19.42 17.70 43.00
N THR A 22 18.15 17.58 43.37
CA THR A 22 17.71 16.66 44.42
C THR A 22 17.78 15.24 43.87
N PRO A 23 18.58 14.31 44.44
CA PRO A 23 18.52 12.92 44.01
C PRO A 23 17.20 12.32 44.49
N ILE A 24 16.33 11.97 43.55
CA ILE A 24 15.09 11.22 43.81
C ILE A 24 15.49 9.84 44.32
N ALA A 25 15.18 9.55 45.59
CA ALA A 25 15.35 8.23 46.17
C ALA A 25 14.51 7.20 45.38
N PRO A 26 15.04 5.99 45.09
CA PRO A 26 14.26 4.97 44.40
C PRO A 26 13.08 4.54 45.28
N ARG A 27 11.87 4.81 44.77
CA ARG A 27 10.61 4.38 45.36
C ARG A 27 10.61 2.85 45.43
N ARG A 28 10.81 2.27 46.63
CA ARG A 28 10.59 0.83 46.84
C ARG A 28 9.14 0.53 46.51
N LEU A 29 8.90 -0.22 45.44
CA LEU A 29 7.60 -0.81 45.16
C LEU A 29 7.32 -1.83 46.28
N ARG A 30 6.55 -1.41 47.28
CA ARG A 30 5.93 -2.32 48.25
C ARG A 30 4.81 -3.03 47.50
N THR A 31 5.07 -4.24 47.01
CA THR A 31 4.01 -5.17 46.59
C THR A 31 3.29 -5.64 47.85
N ASP A 32 2.30 -4.86 48.29
CA ASP A 32 1.29 -5.34 49.21
C ASP A 32 0.49 -6.40 48.46
N THR A 33 0.80 -7.67 48.73
CA THR A 33 -0.02 -8.81 48.35
C THR A 33 -1.36 -8.66 49.06
N VAL A 34 -2.37 -8.18 48.33
CA VAL A 34 -3.75 -8.16 48.79
C VAL A 34 -4.22 -9.61 48.96
N SER A 35 -4.26 -10.06 50.21
CA SER A 35 -4.77 -11.39 50.60
C SER A 35 -6.29 -11.38 50.57
N TRP A 36 -6.88 -11.75 49.43
CA TRP A 36 -8.31 -12.03 49.35
C TRP A 36 -8.61 -13.35 50.09
N GLY A 37 -9.68 -13.37 50.90
CA GLY A 37 -10.06 -14.47 51.79
C GLY A 37 -10.34 -15.82 51.11
N PRO A 38 -10.74 -16.85 51.88
CA PRO A 38 -10.77 -18.24 51.42
C PRO A 38 -11.65 -18.43 50.17
N LEU A 39 -11.02 -18.84 49.08
CA LEU A 39 -11.67 -19.15 47.79
C LEU A 39 -12.70 -20.28 47.97
N HIS A 40 -13.98 -19.94 47.98
CA HIS A 40 -15.05 -20.92 47.78
C HIS A 40 -14.93 -21.53 46.38
N GLY A 41 -15.08 -22.86 46.33
CA GLY A 41 -14.62 -23.72 45.25
C GLY A 41 -15.16 -23.36 43.87
N MET A 42 -14.25 -23.13 42.93
CA MET A 42 -14.51 -23.36 41.52
C MET A 42 -14.15 -24.80 41.17
N PRO A 43 -15.03 -25.55 40.46
CA PRO A 43 -14.66 -26.85 39.93
C PRO A 43 -13.51 -26.68 38.92
N PRO A 44 -12.57 -27.63 38.83
CA PRO A 44 -11.47 -27.53 37.89
C PRO A 44 -12.03 -27.54 36.46
N ARG A 45 -11.92 -26.39 35.77
CA ARG A 45 -12.14 -26.31 34.31
C ARG A 45 -11.20 -27.31 33.66
N ALA A 46 -11.77 -28.36 33.06
CA ALA A 46 -11.04 -29.31 32.25
C ALA A 46 -10.20 -28.53 31.23
N ARG A 47 -8.88 -28.60 31.40
CA ARG A 47 -7.90 -28.03 30.47
C ARG A 47 -8.16 -28.71 29.13
N LYS A 48 -8.82 -28.02 28.19
CA LYS A 48 -8.87 -28.47 26.79
C LYS A 48 -7.43 -28.71 26.40
N ARG A 49 -7.06 -29.99 26.27
CA ARG A 49 -5.75 -30.41 25.81
C ARG A 49 -5.60 -29.77 24.45
N LEU A 50 -4.84 -28.67 24.38
CA LEU A 50 -4.46 -28.07 23.12
C LEU A 50 -3.80 -29.20 22.33
N LEU A 51 -4.51 -29.69 21.31
CA LEU A 51 -3.91 -30.55 20.30
C LEU A 51 -2.65 -29.83 19.83
N PRO A 52 -1.50 -30.52 19.77
CA PRO A 52 -0.31 -29.95 19.17
C PRO A 52 -0.70 -29.46 17.79
N ILE A 53 -0.62 -28.16 17.55
CA ILE A 53 -0.72 -27.61 16.20
C ILE A 53 0.39 -28.33 15.42
N PRO A 54 0.07 -29.12 14.38
CA PRO A 54 1.12 -29.75 13.59
C PRO A 54 2.07 -28.65 13.14
N PRO A 55 3.40 -28.82 13.25
CA PRO A 55 4.35 -27.81 12.82
C PRO A 55 3.99 -27.47 11.38
N GLY A 56 3.56 -26.22 11.15
CA GLY A 56 3.16 -25.76 9.83
C GLY A 56 4.27 -26.14 8.87
N GLU A 57 3.92 -26.87 7.81
CA GLU A 57 4.89 -27.27 6.80
C GLU A 57 5.71 -26.04 6.43
N PRO A 58 7.06 -26.11 6.48
CA PRO A 58 7.88 -24.98 6.07
C PRO A 58 7.50 -24.66 4.64
N ALA A 59 6.85 -23.52 4.44
CA ALA A 59 6.37 -23.08 3.14
C ALA A 59 7.54 -23.17 2.17
N LYS A 60 7.45 -24.12 1.23
CA LYS A 60 8.51 -24.44 0.29
C LYS A 60 8.95 -23.12 -0.36
N PRO A 61 10.23 -22.73 -0.29
CA PRO A 61 10.66 -21.48 -0.90
C PRO A 61 10.28 -21.51 -2.38
N LEU A 62 9.44 -20.56 -2.81
CA LEU A 62 8.99 -20.43 -4.19
C LEU A 62 10.23 -20.33 -5.09
N VAL A 63 10.53 -21.44 -5.77
CA VAL A 63 11.65 -21.55 -6.68
C VAL A 63 11.47 -20.49 -7.77
N LEU A 64 12.56 -19.85 -8.20
CA LEU A 64 12.51 -18.75 -9.17
C LEU A 64 11.71 -19.13 -10.43
N HIS A 65 11.87 -20.36 -10.92
CA HIS A 65 11.15 -20.90 -12.07
C HIS A 65 9.64 -21.03 -11.84
N ASP A 66 9.20 -21.42 -10.64
CA ASP A 66 7.77 -21.48 -10.31
C ASP A 66 7.14 -20.08 -10.36
N SER A 67 7.90 -19.05 -9.96
CA SER A 67 7.42 -17.66 -10.05
C SER A 67 7.27 -17.19 -11.49
N TRP A 68 8.21 -17.53 -12.39
CA TRP A 68 8.09 -17.19 -13.81
C TRP A 68 6.99 -17.96 -14.51
N ALA A 69 6.75 -19.23 -14.14
CA ALA A 69 5.63 -20.00 -14.65
C ALA A 69 4.29 -19.42 -14.20
N ILE A 70 4.16 -18.99 -12.93
CA ILE A 70 2.97 -18.31 -12.42
C ILE A 70 2.75 -16.97 -13.13
N VAL A 71 3.80 -16.17 -13.32
CA VAL A 71 3.72 -14.91 -14.07
C VAL A 71 3.31 -15.17 -15.51
N GLY A 72 3.88 -16.19 -16.16
CA GLY A 72 3.51 -16.59 -17.52
C GLY A 72 2.05 -17.01 -17.62
N ALA A 73 1.59 -17.92 -16.75
CA ALA A 73 0.19 -18.35 -16.71
C ALA A 73 -0.76 -17.18 -16.44
N ALA A 74 -0.42 -16.30 -15.51
CA ALA A 74 -1.23 -15.14 -15.20
C ALA A 74 -1.21 -14.10 -16.34
N ALA A 75 -0.11 -13.97 -17.10
CA ALA A 75 -0.05 -13.17 -18.32
C ALA A 75 -0.93 -13.74 -19.43
N VAL A 76 -0.99 -15.07 -19.59
CA VAL A 76 -1.93 -15.72 -20.52
C VAL A 76 -3.37 -15.44 -20.11
N VAL A 77 -3.71 -15.58 -18.82
CA VAL A 77 -5.05 -15.26 -18.32
C VAL A 77 -5.39 -13.79 -18.54
N ALA A 78 -4.47 -12.86 -18.22
CA ALA A 78 -4.66 -11.43 -18.47
C ALA A 78 -4.89 -11.14 -19.95
N SER A 79 -4.11 -11.77 -20.83
CA SER A 79 -4.28 -11.64 -22.28
C SER A 79 -5.64 -12.18 -22.74
N ALA A 80 -6.08 -13.31 -22.19
CA ALA A 80 -7.39 -13.89 -22.50
C ALA A 80 -8.55 -13.00 -22.01
N VAL A 81 -8.43 -12.38 -20.83
CA VAL A 81 -9.43 -11.44 -20.30
C VAL A 81 -9.52 -10.18 -21.17
N VAL A 82 -8.37 -9.62 -21.58
CA VAL A 82 -8.32 -8.48 -22.49
C VAL A 82 -8.91 -8.85 -23.86
N ALA A 83 -8.56 -10.02 -24.41
CA ALA A 83 -9.12 -10.51 -25.66
C ALA A 83 -10.63 -10.74 -25.58
N ALA A 84 -11.13 -11.28 -24.45
CA ALA A 84 -12.55 -11.45 -24.21
C ALA A 84 -13.28 -10.10 -24.12
N SER A 85 -12.68 -9.11 -23.44
CA SER A 85 -13.22 -7.73 -23.37
C SER A 85 -13.34 -7.11 -24.77
N VAL A 86 -12.30 -7.27 -25.60
CA VAL A 86 -12.32 -6.84 -27.01
C VAL A 86 -13.39 -7.61 -27.81
N TRP A 87 -13.53 -8.91 -27.61
CA TRP A 87 -14.55 -9.71 -28.28
C TRP A 87 -15.97 -9.26 -27.91
N VAL A 88 -16.24 -9.06 -26.62
CA VAL A 88 -17.53 -8.53 -26.11
C VAL A 88 -17.84 -7.18 -26.75
N SER A 89 -16.85 -6.29 -26.83
CA SER A 89 -16.99 -4.98 -27.48
C SER A 89 -17.42 -5.06 -28.95
N THR A 90 -17.06 -6.13 -29.67
CA THR A 90 -17.42 -6.30 -31.09
C THR A 90 -18.78 -6.97 -31.31
N HIS A 91 -19.37 -7.54 -30.25
CA HIS A 91 -20.62 -8.30 -30.34
C HIS A 91 -21.82 -7.61 -29.66
N ILE A 92 -21.59 -6.52 -28.91
CA ILE A 92 -22.63 -5.77 -28.21
C ILE A 92 -22.80 -4.41 -28.86
N ASP A 93 -24.01 -4.13 -29.36
CA ASP A 93 -24.43 -2.77 -29.72
C ASP A 93 -24.69 -1.98 -28.43
N VAL A 94 -23.94 -0.89 -28.21
CA VAL A 94 -24.02 -0.12 -26.97
C VAL A 94 -25.00 1.04 -27.15
N ASP A 95 -26.13 0.98 -26.45
CA ASP A 95 -27.07 2.12 -26.36
C ASP A 95 -26.42 3.32 -25.61
N PRO A 96 -26.76 4.59 -25.94
CA PRO A 96 -26.22 5.77 -25.27
C PRO A 96 -26.27 5.75 -23.73
N VAL A 97 -27.30 5.14 -23.13
CA VAL A 97 -27.42 5.02 -21.67
C VAL A 97 -26.36 4.07 -21.13
N LEU A 98 -26.14 2.94 -21.80
CA LEU A 98 -25.11 1.96 -21.43
C LEU A 98 -23.71 2.55 -21.61
N HIS A 99 -23.48 3.31 -22.68
CA HIS A 99 -22.23 4.02 -22.91
C HIS A 99 -21.92 5.00 -21.77
N THR A 100 -22.90 5.81 -21.37
CA THR A 100 -22.75 6.79 -20.28
C THR A 100 -22.45 6.12 -18.93
N ALA A 101 -23.18 5.04 -18.63
CA ALA A 101 -22.94 4.27 -17.41
C ALA A 101 -21.54 3.62 -17.43
N ALA A 102 -21.12 3.07 -18.57
CA ALA A 102 -19.79 2.50 -18.75
C ALA A 102 -18.71 3.56 -18.55
N LEU A 103 -18.88 4.76 -19.11
CA LEU A 103 -17.93 5.87 -18.95
C LEU A 103 -17.80 6.28 -17.49
N PHE A 104 -18.92 6.43 -16.77
CA PHE A 104 -18.92 6.75 -15.35
C PHE A 104 -18.17 5.68 -14.54
N VAL A 105 -18.48 4.40 -14.76
CA VAL A 105 -17.82 3.27 -14.09
C VAL A 105 -16.32 3.25 -14.46
N HIS A 106 -15.97 3.54 -15.70
CA HIS A 106 -14.59 3.60 -16.17
C HIS A 106 -13.80 4.68 -15.43
N LEU A 107 -14.34 5.89 -15.31
CA LEU A 107 -13.71 7.00 -14.60
C LEU A 107 -13.63 6.74 -13.09
N ALA A 108 -14.68 6.18 -12.47
CA ALA A 108 -14.64 5.80 -11.07
C ALA A 108 -13.58 4.72 -10.80
N SER A 109 -13.46 3.74 -11.71
CA SER A 109 -12.45 2.69 -11.65
C SER A 109 -11.04 3.23 -11.87
N LEU A 110 -10.88 4.24 -12.74
CA LEU A 110 -9.62 4.96 -12.92
C LEU A 110 -9.20 5.63 -11.62
N VAL A 111 -10.09 6.40 -10.99
CA VAL A 111 -9.81 7.08 -9.71
C VAL A 111 -9.44 6.08 -8.63
N LEU A 112 -10.19 4.97 -8.52
CA LEU A 112 -9.93 3.94 -7.52
C LEU A 112 -8.59 3.23 -7.76
N GLY A 113 -8.34 2.78 -8.98
CA GLY A 113 -7.17 2.00 -9.35
C GLY A 113 -5.89 2.85 -9.35
N PHE A 114 -5.90 3.93 -10.13
CA PHE A 114 -4.77 4.83 -10.26
C PHE A 114 -4.51 5.61 -8.96
N GLY A 115 -5.57 6.05 -8.28
CA GLY A 115 -5.44 6.68 -6.96
C GLY A 115 -4.78 5.77 -5.95
N GLY A 116 -5.12 4.47 -5.95
CA GLY A 116 -4.45 3.47 -5.13
C GLY A 116 -2.94 3.37 -5.41
N VAL A 117 -2.54 3.41 -6.69
CA VAL A 117 -1.12 3.42 -7.09
C VAL A 117 -0.39 4.68 -6.63
N LEU A 118 -1.00 5.86 -6.80
CA LEU A 118 -0.41 7.12 -6.34
C LEU A 118 -0.21 7.15 -4.81
N ILE A 119 -1.16 6.60 -4.05
CA ILE A 119 -1.02 6.48 -2.60
C ILE A 119 0.12 5.51 -2.26
N ALA A 120 0.25 4.39 -2.97
CA ALA A 120 1.35 3.44 -2.75
C ALA A 120 2.72 4.09 -2.99
N ASP A 121 2.86 4.84 -4.09
CA ASP A 121 4.09 5.57 -4.41
C ASP A 121 4.39 6.67 -3.38
N TYR A 122 3.35 7.36 -2.91
CA TYR A 122 3.49 8.32 -1.82
C TYR A 122 4.02 7.66 -0.54
N LEU A 123 3.51 6.48 -0.15
CA LEU A 123 4.02 5.76 1.02
C LEU A 123 5.50 5.36 0.87
N VAL A 124 5.91 4.99 -0.34
CA VAL A 124 7.33 4.71 -0.65
C VAL A 124 8.18 5.98 -0.50
N LEU A 125 7.71 7.12 -1.01
CA LEU A 125 8.41 8.41 -0.88
C LEU A 125 8.54 8.85 0.59
N VAL A 126 7.50 8.66 1.40
CA VAL A 126 7.53 8.95 2.84
C VAL A 126 8.56 8.07 3.56
N TRP A 127 8.63 6.79 3.19
CA TRP A 127 9.67 5.87 3.71
C TRP A 127 11.08 6.29 3.30
N ILE A 128 11.32 6.60 2.02
CA ILE A 128 12.62 7.07 1.52
C ILE A 128 13.06 8.36 2.22
N SER A 129 12.09 9.23 2.55
CA SER A 129 12.33 10.48 3.29
C SER A 129 12.67 10.25 4.78
N GLY A 130 12.70 8.99 5.26
CA GLY A 130 12.97 8.65 6.65
C GLY A 130 11.81 8.98 7.61
N ARG A 131 10.62 9.30 7.09
CA ARG A 131 9.45 9.73 7.89
C ARG A 131 8.50 8.58 8.25
N SER A 132 8.74 7.38 7.73
CA SER A 132 8.01 6.15 8.05
C SER A 132 8.94 4.94 8.00
N THR A 133 8.58 3.88 8.71
CA THR A 133 9.31 2.62 8.67
C THR A 133 8.93 1.80 7.43
N LEU A 134 9.82 0.91 6.99
CA LEU A 134 9.52 0.00 5.88
C LEU A 134 8.27 -0.85 6.16
N ALA A 135 8.09 -1.30 7.41
CA ALA A 135 6.95 -2.11 7.81
C ALA A 135 5.62 -1.34 7.74
N GLU A 136 5.62 -0.02 7.96
CA GLU A 136 4.45 0.82 7.77
C GLU A 136 4.13 1.02 6.28
N ALA A 137 5.15 1.30 5.45
CA ALA A 137 4.99 1.44 4.02
C ALA A 137 4.43 0.16 3.37
N ILE A 138 4.97 -1.01 3.74
CA ILE A 138 4.48 -2.32 3.25
C ILE A 138 3.03 -2.55 3.68
N ARG A 139 2.70 -2.36 4.97
CA ARG A 139 1.33 -2.55 5.46
C ARG A 139 0.32 -1.61 4.81
N GLY A 140 0.74 -0.38 4.51
CA GLY A 140 -0.08 0.55 3.74
C GLY A 140 -0.30 0.08 2.31
N ALA A 141 0.77 -0.31 1.61
CA ALA A 141 0.72 -0.81 0.24
C ALA A 141 -0.12 -2.10 0.10
N GLU A 142 -0.04 -3.03 1.06
CA GLU A 142 -0.83 -4.26 1.06
C GLU A 142 -2.35 -4.00 1.05
N ARG A 143 -2.80 -2.97 1.77
CA ARG A 143 -4.23 -2.58 1.79
C ARG A 143 -4.69 -1.97 0.46
N LEU A 144 -3.75 -1.40 -0.30
CA LEU A 144 -4.03 -0.76 -1.59
C LEU A 144 -4.09 -1.76 -2.74
N HIS A 145 -3.58 -2.98 -2.57
CA HIS A 145 -3.70 -4.00 -3.61
C HIS A 145 -5.16 -4.26 -4.02
N LEU A 146 -6.07 -4.38 -3.04
CA LEU A 146 -7.48 -4.63 -3.32
C LEU A 146 -8.12 -3.52 -4.17
N PRO A 147 -8.08 -2.22 -3.78
CA PRO A 147 -8.64 -1.16 -4.61
C PRO A 147 -7.93 -1.02 -5.97
N ILE A 148 -6.61 -1.24 -6.05
CA ILE A 148 -5.87 -1.24 -7.34
C ILE A 148 -6.43 -2.31 -8.28
N TRP A 149 -6.59 -3.54 -7.81
CA TRP A 149 -7.10 -4.66 -8.61
C TRP A 149 -8.57 -4.48 -8.98
N VAL A 150 -9.40 -4.00 -8.04
CA VAL A 150 -10.82 -3.70 -8.32
C VAL A 150 -10.94 -2.60 -9.36
N GLY A 151 -10.15 -1.53 -9.24
CA GLY A 151 -10.09 -0.45 -10.24
C GLY A 151 -9.64 -0.97 -11.60
N LEU A 152 -8.59 -1.80 -11.66
CA LEU A 152 -8.12 -2.41 -12.91
C LEU A 152 -9.18 -3.30 -13.57
N ALA A 153 -9.85 -4.15 -12.80
CA ALA A 153 -10.92 -4.99 -13.31
C ALA A 153 -12.10 -4.14 -13.82
N GLY A 154 -12.47 -3.10 -13.09
CA GLY A 154 -13.48 -2.14 -13.51
C GLY A 154 -13.12 -1.42 -14.82
N LEU A 155 -11.85 -1.01 -14.99
CA LEU A 155 -11.36 -0.40 -16.22
C LEU A 155 -11.45 -1.34 -17.43
N ILE A 156 -11.02 -2.60 -17.27
CA ILE A 156 -11.06 -3.60 -18.35
C ILE A 156 -12.50 -3.95 -18.72
N GLY A 157 -13.37 -4.12 -17.71
CA GLY A 157 -14.76 -4.48 -17.90
C GLY A 157 -15.56 -3.35 -18.55
N SER A 158 -15.50 -2.14 -17.98
CA SER A 158 -16.19 -0.96 -18.54
C SER A 158 -15.64 -0.54 -19.89
N GLY A 159 -14.34 -0.69 -20.13
CA GLY A 159 -13.70 -0.36 -21.40
C GLY A 159 -14.25 -1.16 -22.59
N ALA A 160 -14.80 -2.36 -22.35
CA ALA A 160 -15.46 -3.17 -23.38
C ALA A 160 -16.70 -2.48 -23.96
N PHE A 161 -17.37 -1.62 -23.17
CA PHE A 161 -18.62 -0.97 -23.54
C PHE A 161 -18.42 0.46 -24.04
N LEU A 162 -17.18 0.90 -24.24
CA LEU A 162 -16.85 2.24 -24.73
C LEU A 162 -16.55 2.27 -26.23
N GLU A 163 -17.00 1.26 -26.97
CA GLU A 163 -16.84 1.14 -28.43
C GLU A 163 -15.41 1.46 -28.93
N PRO A 164 -14.36 0.77 -28.43
CA PRO A 164 -12.98 0.99 -28.85
C PRO A 164 -12.80 0.82 -30.36
N ASN A 165 -12.24 1.83 -31.02
CA ASN A 165 -11.75 1.69 -32.40
C ASN A 165 -10.47 0.85 -32.42
N LEU A 166 -10.61 -0.46 -32.66
CA LEU A 166 -9.52 -1.44 -32.65
C LEU A 166 -8.52 -1.30 -33.82
N ASN A 167 -8.92 -0.58 -34.88
CA ASN A 167 -8.03 -0.27 -36.01
C ASN A 167 -7.11 0.92 -35.72
N SER A 168 -7.37 1.68 -34.65
CA SER A 168 -6.51 2.79 -34.23
C SER A 168 -5.25 2.28 -33.54
N ALA A 169 -4.08 2.73 -34.01
CA ALA A 169 -2.80 2.46 -33.37
C ALA A 169 -2.75 2.94 -31.91
N LEU A 170 -3.50 4.00 -31.57
CA LEU A 170 -3.60 4.51 -30.20
C LEU A 170 -4.37 3.54 -29.28
N THR A 171 -5.50 3.02 -29.73
CA THR A 171 -6.28 2.02 -28.96
C THR A 171 -5.46 0.76 -28.75
N GLN A 172 -4.75 0.29 -29.77
CA GLN A 172 -3.86 -0.86 -29.65
C GLN A 172 -2.74 -0.61 -28.65
N THR A 173 -2.11 0.57 -28.69
CA THR A 173 -1.09 0.97 -27.72
C THR A 173 -1.66 0.98 -26.30
N LYS A 174 -2.86 1.54 -26.09
CA LYS A 174 -3.55 1.55 -24.78
C LYS A 174 -3.75 0.13 -24.25
N VAL A 175 -4.22 -0.79 -25.10
CA VAL A 175 -4.42 -2.20 -24.74
C VAL A 175 -3.10 -2.87 -24.34
N VAL A 176 -2.02 -2.63 -25.09
CA VAL A 176 -0.68 -3.14 -24.75
C VAL A 176 -0.21 -2.58 -23.41
N LEU A 177 -0.38 -1.28 -23.14
CA LEU A 177 -0.03 -0.68 -21.86
C LEU A 177 -0.81 -1.29 -20.69
N VAL A 178 -2.12 -1.54 -20.86
CA VAL A 178 -2.93 -2.22 -19.84
C VAL A 178 -2.47 -3.67 -19.61
N LEU A 179 -2.08 -4.38 -20.67
CA LEU A 179 -1.54 -5.73 -20.55
C LEU A 179 -0.21 -5.74 -19.78
N VAL A 180 0.73 -4.87 -20.17
CA VAL A 180 2.02 -4.71 -19.47
C VAL A 180 1.78 -4.33 -18.01
N LEU A 181 0.86 -3.40 -17.74
CA LEU A 181 0.49 -3.00 -16.39
C LEU A 181 -0.04 -4.16 -15.56
N THR A 182 -0.90 -5.00 -16.14
CA THR A 182 -1.48 -6.16 -15.46
C THR A 182 -0.40 -7.18 -15.10
N VAL A 183 0.50 -7.48 -16.03
CA VAL A 183 1.64 -8.39 -15.79
C VAL A 183 2.58 -7.81 -14.73
N ASN A 184 2.87 -6.52 -14.82
CA ASN A 184 3.71 -5.81 -13.84
C ASN A 184 3.09 -5.82 -12.44
N GLY A 185 1.76 -5.66 -12.32
CA GLY A 185 1.03 -5.76 -11.06
C GLY A 185 1.10 -7.15 -10.42
N LEU A 186 1.10 -8.22 -11.23
CA LEU A 186 1.31 -9.59 -10.75
C LEU A 186 2.74 -9.79 -10.23
N GLN A 187 3.74 -9.26 -10.95
CA GLN A 187 5.13 -9.27 -10.50
C GLN A 187 5.30 -8.49 -9.19
N ALA A 188 4.64 -7.33 -9.05
CA ALA A 188 4.63 -6.53 -7.83
C ALA A 188 4.06 -7.31 -6.63
N LEU A 189 3.00 -8.10 -6.83
CA LEU A 189 2.40 -8.92 -5.77
C LEU A 189 3.36 -10.03 -5.29
N ILE A 190 4.07 -10.68 -6.22
CA ILE A 190 5.10 -11.67 -5.89
C ILE A 190 6.25 -11.02 -5.13
N LEU A 191 6.71 -9.85 -5.60
CA LEU A 191 7.78 -9.09 -4.96
C LEU A 191 7.38 -8.67 -3.53
N SER A 192 6.18 -8.14 -3.35
CA SER A 192 5.63 -7.76 -2.04
C SER A 192 5.63 -8.96 -1.07
N ARG A 193 5.17 -10.13 -1.52
CA ARG A 193 5.23 -11.36 -0.71
C ARG A 193 6.67 -11.75 -0.36
N ARG A 194 7.62 -11.65 -1.29
CA ARG A 194 9.04 -11.95 -1.04
C ARG A 194 9.65 -11.00 -0.01
N ILE A 195 9.32 -9.72 -0.09
CA ILE A 195 9.74 -8.71 0.87
C ILE A 195 9.15 -9.03 2.25
N ALA A 196 7.87 -9.35 2.34
CA ALA A 196 7.20 -9.68 3.61
C ALA A 196 7.77 -10.93 4.30
N HIS A 197 8.28 -11.91 3.54
CA HIS A 197 8.92 -13.11 4.08
C HIS A 197 10.42 -12.92 4.39
N SER A 198 11.00 -11.78 4.03
CA SER A 198 12.42 -11.49 4.29
C SER A 198 12.59 -10.96 5.72
N ASN A 199 13.16 -11.77 6.62
CA ASN A 199 13.47 -11.36 8.00
C ASN A 199 14.69 -10.43 8.12
N ALA A 200 15.15 -9.84 7.02
CA ALA A 200 16.34 -9.02 7.00
C ALA A 200 16.05 -7.62 7.62
N PRO A 201 16.94 -7.07 8.46
CA PRO A 201 16.77 -5.73 9.02
C PRO A 201 16.72 -4.62 7.96
N HIS A 202 17.29 -4.89 6.78
CA HIS A 202 17.31 -3.99 5.64
C HIS A 202 16.90 -4.76 4.38
N LEU A 203 16.23 -4.07 3.45
CA LEU A 203 15.92 -4.63 2.14
C LEU A 203 17.21 -4.87 1.34
N PRO A 204 17.40 -6.07 0.76
CA PRO A 204 18.53 -6.31 -0.13
C PRO A 204 18.39 -5.40 -1.38
N PRO A 205 19.51 -4.83 -1.87
CA PRO A 205 19.50 -3.83 -2.93
C PRO A 205 18.85 -4.32 -4.23
N GLN A 206 18.95 -5.62 -4.51
CA GLN A 206 18.29 -6.24 -5.66
C GLN A 206 16.76 -6.14 -5.61
N LEU A 207 16.15 -6.35 -4.42
CA LEU A 207 14.69 -6.21 -4.26
C LEU A 207 14.26 -4.74 -4.33
N THR A 208 15.10 -3.82 -3.84
CA THR A 208 14.85 -2.38 -3.96
C THR A 208 14.87 -1.92 -5.41
N VAL A 209 15.88 -2.31 -6.19
CA VAL A 209 15.99 -1.97 -7.62
C VAL A 209 14.83 -2.59 -8.40
N TRP A 210 14.49 -3.86 -8.11
CA TRP A 210 13.36 -4.52 -8.77
C TRP A 210 12.02 -3.84 -8.42
N GLY A 211 11.83 -3.43 -7.17
CA GLY A 211 10.65 -2.66 -6.75
C GLY A 211 10.56 -1.30 -7.44
N ALA A 212 11.68 -0.58 -7.52
CA ALA A 212 11.75 0.70 -8.23
C ALA A 212 11.42 0.55 -9.72
N ALA A 213 11.98 -0.46 -10.39
CA ALA A 213 11.68 -0.75 -11.79
C ALA A 213 10.18 -1.08 -11.99
N THR A 214 9.62 -1.90 -11.11
CA THR A 214 8.18 -2.26 -11.12
C THR A 214 7.31 -1.00 -10.96
N ALA A 215 7.64 -0.11 -10.03
CA ALA A 215 6.91 1.15 -9.84
C ALA A 215 7.00 2.07 -11.07
N MET A 216 8.19 2.22 -11.65
CA MET A 216 8.38 3.02 -12.87
C MET A 216 7.57 2.50 -14.06
N ILE A 217 7.56 1.18 -14.28
CA ILE A 217 6.78 0.56 -15.36
C ILE A 217 5.28 0.85 -15.15
N SER A 218 4.78 0.71 -13.92
CA SER A 218 3.39 1.05 -13.59
C SER A 218 3.08 2.51 -13.92
N GLN A 219 3.95 3.45 -13.52
CA GLN A 219 3.74 4.88 -13.77
C GLN A 219 3.66 5.20 -15.27
N VAL A 220 4.59 4.68 -16.07
CA VAL A 220 4.57 4.86 -17.53
C VAL A 220 3.30 4.29 -18.14
N CYS A 221 2.88 3.09 -17.72
CA CYS A 221 1.67 2.46 -18.26
C CYS A 221 0.39 3.22 -17.87
N TRP A 222 0.26 3.64 -16.61
CA TRP A 222 -0.90 4.40 -16.14
C TRP A 222 -1.00 5.76 -16.84
N TRP A 223 0.07 6.56 -16.82
CA TRP A 223 0.06 7.87 -17.47
C TRP A 223 -0.12 7.77 -18.97
N GLY A 224 0.53 6.80 -19.63
CA GLY A 224 0.36 6.55 -21.06
C GLY A 224 -1.09 6.18 -21.41
N ALA A 225 -1.72 5.29 -20.64
CA ALA A 225 -3.11 4.89 -20.87
C ALA A 225 -4.11 6.03 -20.60
N VAL A 226 -3.86 6.85 -19.57
CA VAL A 226 -4.67 8.05 -19.27
C VAL A 226 -4.55 9.07 -20.38
N TRP A 227 -3.32 9.39 -20.80
CA TRP A 227 -3.05 10.33 -21.89
C TRP A 227 -3.75 9.90 -23.18
N ILE A 228 -3.57 8.64 -23.60
CA ILE A 228 -4.24 8.11 -24.79
C ILE A 228 -5.76 8.16 -24.63
N GLY A 229 -6.28 7.86 -23.43
CA GLY A 229 -7.72 7.91 -23.14
C GLY A 229 -8.31 9.31 -23.32
N PHE A 230 -7.65 10.35 -22.83
CA PHE A 230 -8.08 11.73 -23.03
C PHE A 230 -7.96 12.16 -24.50
N TRP A 231 -6.83 11.88 -25.14
CA TRP A 231 -6.58 12.27 -26.52
C TRP A 231 -7.62 11.68 -27.49
N ASN A 232 -7.95 10.39 -27.32
CA ASN A 232 -8.93 9.67 -28.13
C ASN A 232 -10.38 10.05 -27.80
N ALA A 233 -10.63 10.80 -26.74
CA ALA A 233 -11.95 11.35 -26.44
C ALA A 233 -12.16 12.74 -27.06
N GLU A 234 -11.08 13.43 -27.43
CA GLU A 234 -11.10 14.78 -28.00
C GLU A 234 -11.05 14.81 -29.54
N HIS A 235 -10.56 13.73 -30.17
CA HIS A 235 -10.41 13.59 -31.63
C HIS A 235 -11.12 12.33 -32.14
#